data_AF-A0A5K7XA83-F1
#
_entry.id   AF-A0A5K7XA83-F1
#
_cell.length_a   1.000
_cell.length_b   1.000
_cell.length_c   1.000
_cell.angle_alpha   90.00
_cell.angle_beta   90.00
_cell.angle_gamma   90.00
#
_symmetry.space_group_name_H-M   'P 1'
#
loop_
_entity.id
_entity.type
_entity.pdbx_description
1 polymer ?
#
loop_
_entity_poly.entity_id
_entity_poly.type
_entity_poly.pdbx_seq_one_letter_code
_entity_poly.pdbx_strand_id
1 'polypeptide(L)'
;MLEPKQLALALGEANVTFRDAFNGSLAYLHTGRIRIGYSKVIRVTSTLRSPLTVKGRAFIEVHGDVRAPIVLPDGGLVLIHGNLDAPLKTSGIAEIVVAGRVEPAAEIEASEIVWLFVADDFDGQVSARSMATMCVGGGVTGVIRTGEPSATIAIGGDMCGVILPVGTAGLLRLQVGGFMSAEAISIIDSLRYLEFKALIGSSDQPAGVYPEDADEKSSLKGIVKRRWVVLATA
;
A
#
# COMPACT_ATOMS: atom_id res chain seq x y z
N MET A 1 -7.18 1.92 15.31
CA MET A 1 -8.34 2.37 14.49
C MET A 1 -8.53 3.88 14.64
N LEU A 2 -8.51 4.61 13.52
CA LEU A 2 -8.64 6.07 13.51
C LEU A 2 -10.09 6.53 13.47
N GLU A 3 -10.41 7.58 14.23
CA GLU A 3 -11.69 8.29 14.09
C GLU A 3 -11.77 9.01 12.73
N PRO A 4 -12.98 9.29 12.18
CA PRO A 4 -13.13 9.84 10.84
C PRO A 4 -12.32 11.12 10.55
N LYS A 5 -12.21 12.03 11.54
CA LYS A 5 -11.41 13.25 11.40
C LYS A 5 -9.90 12.97 11.35
N GLN A 6 -9.43 12.01 12.15
CA GLN A 6 -8.02 11.61 12.16
C GLN A 6 -7.67 10.87 10.87
N LEU A 7 -8.57 10.01 10.39
CA LEU A 7 -8.43 9.32 9.11
C LEU A 7 -8.31 10.32 7.94
N ALA A 8 -9.14 11.36 7.92
CA ALA A 8 -9.07 12.41 6.89
C ALA A 8 -7.73 13.16 6.91
N LEU A 9 -7.18 13.45 8.10
CA LEU A 9 -5.87 14.09 8.24
C LEU A 9 -4.73 13.18 7.76
N ALA A 10 -4.73 11.91 8.19
CA ALA A 10 -3.72 10.93 7.79
C ALA A 10 -3.74 10.66 6.27
N LEU A 11 -4.93 10.56 5.67
CA LEU A 11 -5.08 10.50 4.21
C LEU A 11 -4.64 11.78 3.51
N GLY A 12 -4.86 12.94 4.12
CA GLY A 12 -4.37 14.22 3.62
C GLY A 12 -2.84 14.26 3.55
N GLU A 13 -2.16 13.80 4.60
CA GLU A 13 -0.70 13.67 4.63
C GLU A 13 -0.20 12.69 3.56
N ALA A 14 -0.83 11.52 3.45
CA ALA A 14 -0.50 10.52 2.43
C ALA A 14 -0.70 11.08 1.01
N ASN A 15 -1.79 11.81 0.76
CA ASN A 15 -2.08 12.45 -0.53
C ASN A 15 -1.00 13.45 -0.95
N VAL A 16 -0.54 14.29 -0.01
CA VAL A 16 0.55 15.24 -0.25
C VAL A 16 1.87 14.51 -0.53
N THR A 17 2.18 13.49 0.26
CA THR A 17 3.41 12.70 0.15
C THR A 17 3.50 11.98 -1.20
N PHE A 18 2.38 11.41 -1.66
CA PHE A 18 2.32 10.58 -2.86
C PHE A 18 1.78 11.28 -4.09
N ARG A 19 1.75 12.62 -4.11
CA ARG A 19 1.37 13.44 -5.27
C ARG A 19 0.08 12.95 -5.93
N ASP A 20 -1.05 13.20 -5.27
CA ASP A 20 -2.42 12.96 -5.80
C ASP A 20 -2.98 11.53 -5.66
N ALA A 21 -2.30 10.61 -4.96
CA ALA A 21 -2.93 9.36 -4.49
C ALA A 21 -4.04 9.68 -3.47
N PHE A 22 -5.06 8.83 -3.34
CA PHE A 22 -6.15 8.97 -2.36
C PHE A 22 -7.10 10.17 -2.54
N ASN A 23 -7.07 10.81 -3.72
CA ASN A 23 -7.90 11.98 -4.00
C ASN A 23 -9.41 11.72 -3.88
N GLY A 24 -9.87 10.50 -4.16
CA GLY A 24 -11.28 10.15 -4.09
C GLY A 24 -11.80 10.11 -2.65
N SER A 25 -11.09 9.40 -1.76
CA SER A 25 -11.46 9.24 -0.35
C SER A 25 -11.26 10.53 0.42
N LEU A 26 -10.17 11.26 0.19
CA LEU A 26 -9.92 12.53 0.85
C LEU A 26 -11.03 13.55 0.54
N ALA A 27 -11.41 13.68 -0.74
CA ALA A 27 -12.51 14.56 -1.14
C ALA A 27 -13.84 14.13 -0.48
N TYR A 28 -14.11 12.83 -0.42
CA TYR A 28 -15.31 12.30 0.23
C TYR A 28 -15.33 12.57 1.73
N LEU A 29 -14.24 12.26 2.46
CA LEU A 29 -14.14 12.47 3.89
C LEU A 29 -14.20 13.95 4.29
N HIS A 30 -13.68 14.84 3.44
CA HIS A 30 -13.71 16.28 3.70
C HIS A 30 -15.08 16.92 3.39
N THR A 31 -15.76 16.49 2.32
CA THR A 31 -16.95 17.18 1.81
C THR A 31 -18.26 16.40 1.97
N GLY A 32 -18.17 15.11 2.28
CA GLY A 32 -19.29 14.16 2.23
C GLY A 32 -19.78 13.85 0.81
N ARG A 33 -19.13 14.38 -0.24
CA ARG A 33 -19.58 14.24 -1.64
C ARG A 33 -18.78 13.17 -2.36
N ILE A 34 -19.51 12.28 -3.02
CA ILE A 34 -18.94 11.25 -3.88
C ILE A 34 -18.62 11.88 -5.25
N ARG A 35 -17.42 11.65 -5.77
CA ARG A 35 -17.02 12.12 -7.11
C ARG A 35 -17.94 11.55 -8.21
N ILE A 36 -18.15 12.32 -9.26
CA ILE A 36 -18.86 11.84 -10.47
C ILE A 36 -18.04 10.71 -11.11
N GLY A 37 -18.72 9.71 -11.67
CA GLY A 37 -18.07 8.61 -12.42
C GLY A 37 -18.04 7.26 -11.71
N TYR A 38 -18.75 7.11 -10.58
CA TYR A 38 -19.12 5.80 -10.05
C TYR A 38 -20.49 5.41 -10.60
N SER A 39 -20.59 4.18 -11.13
CA SER A 39 -21.85 3.59 -11.60
C SER A 39 -22.75 3.15 -10.45
N LYS A 40 -22.17 2.88 -9.27
CA LYS A 40 -22.87 2.41 -8.08
C LYS A 40 -22.26 3.00 -6.81
N VAL A 41 -23.11 3.25 -5.84
CA VAL A 41 -22.76 3.66 -4.48
C VAL A 41 -23.39 2.67 -3.51
N ILE A 42 -22.57 2.02 -2.70
CA ILE A 42 -23.01 1.02 -1.72
C ILE A 42 -22.54 1.47 -0.34
N ARG A 43 -23.46 1.52 0.61
CA ARG A 43 -23.16 1.80 2.01
C ARG A 43 -23.61 0.63 2.87
N VAL A 44 -22.67 0.08 3.62
CA VAL A 44 -22.89 -0.96 4.60
C VAL A 44 -22.71 -0.33 5.97
N THR A 45 -23.79 -0.18 6.73
CA THR A 45 -23.81 0.54 8.01
C THR A 45 -23.27 -0.28 9.19
N SER A 46 -22.73 -1.47 8.94
CA SER A 46 -22.21 -2.41 9.94
C SER A 46 -21.15 -3.33 9.31
N THR A 47 -20.69 -4.34 10.05
CA THR A 47 -19.76 -5.36 9.53
C THR A 47 -20.30 -6.05 8.28
N LEU A 48 -19.52 -6.07 7.21
CA LEU A 48 -19.84 -6.84 6.00
C LEU A 48 -19.57 -8.33 6.26
N ARG A 49 -20.64 -9.14 6.30
CA ARG A 49 -20.58 -10.60 6.52
C ARG A 49 -20.99 -11.44 5.32
N SER A 50 -21.54 -10.80 4.29
CA SER A 50 -21.96 -11.47 3.06
C SER A 50 -21.07 -11.01 1.90
N PRO A 51 -20.69 -11.91 0.97
CA PRO A 51 -19.88 -11.54 -0.18
C PRO A 51 -20.54 -10.44 -1.01
N LEU A 52 -19.74 -9.52 -1.53
CA LEU A 52 -20.18 -8.39 -2.32
C LEU A 52 -19.43 -8.33 -3.65
N THR A 53 -20.15 -8.53 -4.76
CA THR A 53 -19.59 -8.41 -6.12
C THR A 53 -20.31 -7.30 -6.86
N VAL A 54 -19.58 -6.30 -7.33
CA VAL A 54 -20.14 -5.09 -7.92
C VAL A 54 -19.57 -4.85 -9.29
N LYS A 55 -20.36 -5.11 -10.34
CA LYS A 55 -20.02 -4.72 -11.71
C LYS A 55 -20.18 -3.21 -11.90
N GLY A 56 -19.29 -2.64 -12.71
CA GLY A 56 -19.11 -1.22 -12.93
C GLY A 56 -18.27 -0.58 -11.83
N ARG A 57 -17.57 0.51 -12.17
CA ARG A 57 -16.79 1.28 -11.20
C ARG A 57 -17.68 1.72 -10.03
N ALA A 58 -17.33 1.40 -8.79
CA ALA A 58 -18.22 1.60 -7.64
C ALA A 58 -17.54 2.35 -6.48
N PHE A 59 -18.37 3.01 -5.68
CA PHE A 59 -17.99 3.52 -4.37
C PHE A 59 -18.62 2.61 -3.32
N ILE A 60 -17.81 1.98 -2.48
CA ILE A 60 -18.23 1.11 -1.38
C ILE A 60 -17.74 1.72 -0.08
N GLU A 61 -18.65 1.94 0.86
CA GLU A 61 -18.34 2.38 2.21
C GLU A 61 -18.88 1.37 3.22
N VAL A 62 -18.03 0.90 4.13
CA VAL A 62 -18.36 -0.06 5.18
C VAL A 62 -18.03 0.57 6.53
N HIS A 63 -19.04 0.79 7.38
CA HIS A 63 -18.93 1.43 8.70
C HIS A 63 -18.44 0.48 9.81
N GLY A 64 -17.82 -0.65 9.45
CA GLY A 64 -17.29 -1.64 10.37
C GLY A 64 -16.31 -2.56 9.65
N ASP A 65 -16.08 -3.75 10.20
CA ASP A 65 -15.15 -4.72 9.60
C ASP A 65 -15.67 -5.29 8.28
N VAL A 66 -14.74 -5.73 7.43
CA VAL A 66 -15.02 -6.56 6.26
C VAL A 66 -14.57 -7.98 6.55
N ARG A 67 -15.54 -8.89 6.72
CA ARG A 67 -15.33 -10.33 7.02
C ARG A 67 -15.85 -11.24 5.91
N ALA A 68 -16.19 -10.66 4.77
CA ALA A 68 -16.61 -11.40 3.59
C ALA A 68 -16.02 -10.77 2.33
N PRO A 69 -15.83 -11.56 1.25
CA PRO A 69 -15.13 -11.08 0.08
C PRO A 69 -15.78 -9.88 -0.60
N ILE A 70 -14.97 -8.94 -1.09
CA ILE A 70 -15.39 -7.86 -1.98
C ILE A 70 -14.73 -8.05 -3.35
N VAL A 71 -15.51 -7.96 -4.43
CA VAL A 71 -15.02 -8.08 -5.81
C VAL A 71 -15.48 -6.88 -6.65
N LEU A 72 -14.51 -6.13 -7.15
CA LEU A 72 -14.65 -4.91 -7.96
C LEU A 72 -13.92 -5.06 -9.31
N PRO A 73 -14.51 -5.78 -10.27
CA PRO A 73 -13.86 -6.07 -11.55
C PRO A 73 -13.54 -4.81 -12.37
N ASP A 74 -14.17 -3.67 -12.09
CA ASP A 74 -14.01 -2.43 -12.86
C ASP A 74 -13.39 -1.29 -12.02
N GLY A 75 -12.81 -1.63 -10.87
CA GLY A 75 -12.19 -0.67 -9.95
C GLY A 75 -13.20 0.18 -9.18
N GLY A 76 -12.69 1.26 -8.58
CA GLY A 76 -13.51 2.16 -7.78
C GLY A 76 -12.84 2.57 -6.47
N LEU A 77 -13.66 2.83 -5.46
CA LEU A 77 -13.21 3.26 -4.14
C LEU A 77 -13.86 2.36 -3.08
N VAL A 78 -13.04 1.78 -2.20
CA VAL A 78 -13.49 1.05 -1.01
C VAL A 78 -12.99 1.78 0.23
N LEU A 79 -13.92 2.25 1.06
CA LEU A 79 -13.64 2.86 2.36
C LEU A 79 -14.16 1.92 3.46
N ILE A 80 -13.24 1.39 4.25
CA ILE A 80 -13.53 0.50 5.38
C ILE A 80 -13.18 1.26 6.66
N HIS A 81 -14.19 1.57 7.47
CA HIS A 81 -14.00 2.26 8.75
C HIS A 81 -13.53 1.32 9.88
N GLY A 82 -13.54 -0.01 9.66
CA GLY A 82 -13.00 -1.02 10.58
C GLY A 82 -11.80 -1.79 10.01
N ASN A 83 -11.69 -3.07 10.38
CA ASN A 83 -10.62 -3.95 9.91
C ASN A 83 -10.99 -4.67 8.60
N LEU A 84 -9.98 -5.06 7.83
CA LEU A 84 -10.14 -5.97 6.69
C LEU A 84 -9.65 -7.37 7.10
N ASP A 85 -10.54 -8.35 7.05
CA ASP A 85 -10.30 -9.76 7.43
C ASP A 85 -10.81 -10.74 6.36
N ALA A 86 -10.87 -10.28 5.11
CA ALA A 86 -11.37 -11.09 4.00
C ALA A 86 -10.73 -10.65 2.67
N PRO A 87 -10.86 -11.48 1.61
CA PRO A 87 -10.36 -11.13 0.29
C PRO A 87 -11.02 -9.88 -0.30
N LEU A 88 -10.21 -9.00 -0.89
CA LEU A 88 -10.65 -7.86 -1.68
C LEU A 88 -9.97 -7.93 -3.05
N LYS A 89 -10.75 -8.17 -4.10
CA LYS A 89 -10.25 -8.29 -5.47
C LYS A 89 -10.71 -7.12 -6.31
N THR A 90 -9.80 -6.49 -7.05
CA THR A 90 -10.11 -5.37 -7.93
C THR A 90 -9.30 -5.40 -9.22
N SER A 91 -9.92 -4.98 -10.34
CA SER A 91 -9.19 -4.52 -11.54
C SER A 91 -9.38 -3.01 -11.69
N GLY A 92 -8.88 -2.43 -12.79
CA GLY A 92 -9.02 -1.00 -13.03
C GLY A 92 -8.21 -0.13 -12.07
N ILE A 93 -8.58 1.15 -12.02
CA ILE A 93 -8.04 2.10 -11.04
C ILE A 93 -8.84 1.96 -9.74
N ALA A 94 -8.17 1.56 -8.67
CA ALA A 94 -8.77 1.32 -7.37
C ALA A 94 -8.12 2.14 -6.26
N GLU A 95 -8.96 2.66 -5.38
CA GLU A 95 -8.55 3.33 -4.14
C GLU A 95 -9.15 2.55 -2.96
N ILE A 96 -8.30 2.05 -2.08
CA ILE A 96 -8.70 1.22 -0.94
C ILE A 96 -8.19 1.90 0.32
N VAL A 97 -9.10 2.19 1.24
CA VAL A 97 -8.80 2.81 2.53
C VAL A 97 -9.32 1.91 3.64
N VAL A 98 -8.43 1.52 4.54
CA VAL A 98 -8.75 0.75 5.75
C VAL A 98 -8.38 1.59 6.97
N ALA A 99 -9.38 2.01 7.76
CA ALA A 99 -9.18 2.85 8.94
C ALA A 99 -8.73 2.07 10.19
N GLY A 100 -8.85 0.74 10.14
CA GLY A 100 -8.25 -0.20 11.08
C GLY A 100 -7.03 -0.90 10.48
N ARG A 101 -6.86 -2.17 10.87
CA ARG A 101 -5.77 -3.04 10.40
C ARG A 101 -6.18 -3.96 9.25
N VAL A 102 -5.19 -4.44 8.51
CA VAL A 102 -5.36 -5.56 7.57
C VAL A 102 -4.90 -6.83 8.28
N GLU A 103 -5.86 -7.71 8.57
CA GLU A 103 -5.65 -8.93 9.35
C GLU A 103 -4.91 -10.01 8.53
N PRO A 104 -4.28 -11.02 9.19
CA PRO A 104 -3.51 -12.06 8.51
C PRO A 104 -4.26 -12.86 7.43
N ALA A 105 -5.58 -13.02 7.57
CA ALA A 105 -6.41 -13.74 6.60
C ALA A 105 -6.83 -12.88 5.40
N ALA A 106 -6.60 -11.57 5.44
CA ALA A 106 -6.96 -10.68 4.36
C ALA A 106 -6.02 -10.81 3.16
N GLU A 107 -6.61 -10.82 1.97
CA GLU A 107 -5.88 -10.87 0.70
C GLU A 107 -6.40 -9.77 -0.23
N ILE A 108 -5.53 -8.83 -0.61
CA ILE A 108 -5.86 -7.77 -1.56
C ILE A 108 -5.23 -8.11 -2.90
N GLU A 109 -6.04 -8.39 -3.92
CA GLU A 109 -5.58 -8.59 -5.29
C GLU A 109 -5.96 -7.39 -6.14
N ALA A 110 -4.96 -6.73 -6.73
CA ALA A 110 -5.16 -5.62 -7.67
C ALA A 110 -4.40 -5.88 -8.97
N SER A 111 -5.11 -6.00 -10.10
CA SER A 111 -4.48 -6.27 -11.40
C SER A 111 -3.92 -5.05 -12.11
N GLU A 112 -4.44 -3.86 -11.82
CA GLU A 112 -4.07 -2.61 -12.49
C GLU A 112 -3.53 -1.58 -11.46
N ILE A 113 -4.05 -0.35 -11.46
CA ILE A 113 -3.56 0.72 -10.59
C ILE A 113 -4.25 0.66 -9.24
N VAL A 114 -3.48 0.60 -8.15
CA VAL A 114 -4.02 0.60 -6.79
C VAL A 114 -3.36 1.67 -5.90
N TRP A 115 -4.20 2.39 -5.17
CA TRP A 115 -3.80 3.19 -4.03
C TRP A 115 -4.39 2.55 -2.77
N LEU A 116 -3.52 2.05 -1.89
CA LEU A 116 -3.90 1.38 -0.65
C LEU A 116 -3.44 2.19 0.55
N PHE A 117 -4.38 2.57 1.41
CA PHE A 117 -4.11 3.20 2.69
C PHE A 117 -4.59 2.27 3.81
N VAL A 118 -3.73 2.04 4.80
CA VAL A 118 -4.04 1.30 6.02
C VAL A 118 -3.61 2.15 7.19
N ALA A 119 -4.54 2.50 8.05
CA ALA A 119 -4.29 3.42 9.16
C ALA A 119 -3.44 2.80 10.27
N ASP A 120 -3.51 1.48 10.43
CA ASP A 120 -2.91 0.70 11.51
C ASP A 120 -1.94 -0.34 10.92
N ASP A 121 -1.74 -1.49 11.59
CA ASP A 121 -0.86 -2.56 11.11
C ASP A 121 -1.37 -3.30 9.85
N PHE A 122 -0.43 -3.88 9.09
CA PHE A 122 -0.69 -4.75 7.95
C PHE A 122 -0.03 -6.12 8.14
N ASP A 123 -0.86 -7.14 8.35
CA ASP A 123 -0.41 -8.53 8.55
C ASP A 123 -0.91 -9.49 7.44
N GLY A 124 -1.78 -9.00 6.57
CA GLY A 124 -2.33 -9.76 5.45
C GLY A 124 -1.41 -9.87 4.24
N GLN A 125 -2.01 -10.08 3.08
CA GLN A 125 -1.28 -10.16 1.81
C GLN A 125 -1.86 -9.17 0.80
N VAL A 126 -0.97 -8.54 0.04
CA VAL A 126 -1.36 -7.74 -1.14
C VAL A 126 -0.58 -8.21 -2.35
N SER A 127 -1.26 -8.31 -3.49
CA SER A 127 -0.66 -8.57 -4.79
C SER A 127 -1.13 -7.52 -5.78
N ALA A 128 -0.32 -6.48 -5.96
CA ALA A 128 -0.53 -5.45 -6.96
C ALA A 128 0.28 -5.78 -8.21
N ARG A 129 -0.38 -6.19 -9.29
CA ARG A 129 0.31 -6.63 -10.52
C ARG A 129 0.78 -5.49 -11.41
N SER A 130 0.24 -4.28 -11.21
CA SER A 130 0.71 -3.09 -11.92
C SER A 130 1.15 -1.98 -10.95
N MET A 131 0.81 -0.72 -11.24
CA MET A 131 1.25 0.42 -10.43
C MET A 131 0.59 0.40 -9.04
N ALA A 132 1.41 0.47 -7.99
CA ALA A 132 0.94 0.50 -6.61
C ALA A 132 1.46 1.72 -5.86
N THR A 133 0.59 2.38 -5.10
CA THR A 133 0.98 3.25 -3.99
C THR A 133 0.37 2.71 -2.71
N MET A 134 1.19 2.44 -1.71
CA MET A 134 0.75 1.89 -0.43
C MET A 134 1.25 2.75 0.72
N CYS A 135 0.37 3.06 1.66
CA CYS A 135 0.68 3.76 2.89
C CYS A 135 0.12 2.96 4.06
N VAL A 136 0.99 2.55 4.98
CA VAL A 136 0.62 1.85 6.21
C VAL A 136 1.06 2.73 7.38
N GLY A 137 0.12 3.12 8.24
CA GLY A 137 0.41 3.93 9.42
C GLY A 137 1.17 3.15 10.50
N GLY A 138 0.85 1.86 10.67
CA GLY A 138 1.50 0.96 11.61
C GLY A 138 2.69 0.19 11.01
N GLY A 139 2.96 -0.97 11.59
CA GLY A 139 3.97 -1.91 11.13
C GLY A 139 3.44 -2.87 10.05
N VAL A 140 4.36 -3.60 9.43
CA VAL A 140 4.06 -4.61 8.42
C VAL A 140 4.73 -5.93 8.80
N THR A 141 3.93 -6.97 9.00
CA THR A 141 4.41 -8.37 9.13
C THR A 141 3.95 -9.26 7.96
N GLY A 142 3.02 -8.75 7.15
CA GLY A 142 2.44 -9.45 6.01
C GLY A 142 3.32 -9.53 4.76
N VAL A 143 2.71 -9.88 3.63
CA VAL A 143 3.39 -10.02 2.34
C VAL A 143 2.91 -8.97 1.35
N ILE A 144 3.83 -8.20 0.78
CA ILE A 144 3.56 -7.21 -0.26
C ILE A 144 4.18 -7.68 -1.58
N ARG A 145 3.34 -8.03 -2.54
CA ARG A 145 3.78 -8.39 -3.89
C ARG A 145 3.56 -7.23 -4.85
N THR A 146 4.64 -6.78 -5.50
CA THR A 146 4.68 -5.56 -6.31
C THR A 146 4.90 -5.87 -7.79
N GLY A 147 4.17 -5.18 -8.68
CA GLY A 147 4.21 -5.42 -10.12
C GLY A 147 4.84 -4.28 -10.91
N GLU A 148 4.56 -4.26 -12.22
CA GLU A 148 5.12 -3.30 -13.17
C GLU A 148 4.14 -2.19 -13.59
N PRO A 149 4.59 -0.93 -13.75
CA PRO A 149 5.99 -0.52 -13.82
C PRO A 149 6.60 -0.12 -12.47
N SER A 150 5.79 0.17 -11.45
CA SER A 150 6.32 0.72 -10.20
C SER A 150 5.45 0.48 -8.98
N ALA A 151 6.10 0.28 -7.83
CA ALA A 151 5.50 0.37 -6.51
C ALA A 151 6.17 1.45 -5.65
N THR A 152 5.36 2.23 -4.96
CA THR A 152 5.80 3.19 -3.93
C THR A 152 5.11 2.82 -2.62
N ILE A 153 5.89 2.55 -1.57
CA ILE A 153 5.40 2.04 -0.29
C ILE A 153 5.98 2.93 0.82
N ALA A 154 5.12 3.44 1.72
CA ALA A 154 5.55 3.96 3.02
C ALA A 154 4.91 3.17 4.16
N ILE A 155 5.71 2.89 5.17
CA ILE A 155 5.36 2.19 6.39
C ILE A 155 5.76 3.09 7.56
N GLY A 156 4.82 3.43 8.44
CA GLY A 156 5.07 4.30 9.58
C GLY A 156 5.82 3.59 10.71
N GLY A 157 5.53 2.31 10.93
CA GLY A 157 6.18 1.46 11.94
C GLY A 157 7.30 0.58 11.40
N ASP A 158 7.47 -0.57 12.04
CA ASP A 158 8.50 -1.55 11.70
C ASP A 158 8.11 -2.37 10.45
N MET A 159 9.11 -2.77 9.68
CA MET A 159 8.95 -3.67 8.54
C MET A 159 9.61 -5.02 8.84
N CYS A 160 8.78 -6.00 9.23
CA CYS A 160 9.17 -7.40 9.46
C CYS A 160 8.61 -8.37 8.42
N GLY A 161 7.77 -7.89 7.51
CA GLY A 161 7.16 -8.66 6.44
C GLY A 161 8.09 -8.91 5.25
N VAL A 162 7.50 -9.36 4.14
CA VAL A 162 8.24 -9.69 2.92
C VAL A 162 7.74 -8.87 1.74
N ILE A 163 8.67 -8.32 0.94
CA ILE A 163 8.36 -7.66 -0.34
C ILE A 163 8.90 -8.53 -1.47
N LEU A 164 8.05 -8.86 -2.44
CA LEU A 164 8.40 -9.69 -3.60
C LEU A 164 7.87 -9.07 -4.89
N PRO A 165 8.56 -9.20 -6.04
CA PRO A 165 7.96 -8.83 -7.31
C PRO A 165 6.93 -9.87 -7.77
N VAL A 166 5.87 -9.42 -8.45
CA VAL A 166 4.98 -10.26 -9.25
C VAL A 166 5.48 -10.20 -10.70
N GLY A 167 6.22 -11.23 -11.11
CA GLY A 167 6.85 -11.26 -12.43
C GLY A 167 8.15 -10.47 -12.41
N THR A 168 8.31 -9.51 -13.33
CA THR A 168 9.52 -8.72 -13.45
C THR A 168 9.58 -7.64 -12.37
N ALA A 169 10.74 -7.50 -11.72
CA ALA A 169 10.98 -6.52 -10.68
C ALA A 169 11.15 -5.12 -11.30
N GLY A 170 10.07 -4.33 -11.32
CA GLY A 170 10.04 -2.97 -11.87
C GLY A 170 10.77 -1.93 -11.01
N LEU A 171 10.13 -0.78 -10.76
CA LEU A 171 10.67 0.26 -9.86
C LEU A 171 10.07 0.11 -8.46
N LEU A 172 10.90 0.09 -7.43
CA LEU A 172 10.47 0.06 -6.03
C LEU A 172 11.02 1.28 -5.27
N ARG A 173 10.11 2.04 -4.65
CA ARG A 173 10.43 3.06 -3.67
C ARG A 173 9.82 2.67 -2.33
N LEU A 174 10.66 2.59 -1.31
CA LEU A 174 10.29 2.15 0.03
C LEU A 174 10.67 3.21 1.06
N GLN A 175 9.76 3.52 1.97
CA GLN A 175 10.04 4.30 3.17
C GLN A 175 9.56 3.51 4.38
N VAL A 176 10.43 3.31 5.36
CA VAL A 176 10.11 2.67 6.63
C VAL A 176 10.46 3.65 7.74
N GLY A 177 9.47 4.07 8.52
CA GLY A 177 9.64 4.99 9.64
C GLY A 177 10.28 4.33 10.87
N GLY A 178 9.98 3.05 11.08
CA GLY A 178 10.54 2.24 12.16
C GLY A 178 11.79 1.45 11.79
N PHE A 179 11.91 0.27 12.37
CA PHE A 179 13.01 -0.67 12.17
C PHE A 179 12.81 -1.55 10.94
N MET A 180 13.90 -1.81 10.20
CA MET A 180 13.97 -2.87 9.20
C MET A 180 15.37 -3.50 9.24
N SER A 181 15.45 -4.83 9.32
CA SER A 181 16.74 -5.51 9.37
C SER A 181 17.52 -5.37 8.06
N ALA A 182 18.84 -5.29 8.16
CA ALA A 182 19.76 -5.27 7.03
C ALA A 182 19.63 -6.54 6.17
N GLU A 183 19.30 -7.68 6.79
CA GLU A 183 18.96 -8.90 6.07
C GLU A 183 17.73 -8.71 5.17
N ALA A 184 16.63 -8.15 5.70
CA ALA A 184 15.42 -7.91 4.91
C ALA A 184 15.68 -6.92 3.75
N ILE A 185 16.46 -5.86 4.01
CA ILE A 185 16.87 -4.89 2.98
C ILE A 185 17.69 -5.60 1.88
N SER A 186 18.65 -6.44 2.29
CA SER A 186 19.52 -7.19 1.37
C SER A 186 18.74 -8.21 0.54
N ILE A 187 17.72 -8.85 1.12
CA ILE A 187 16.80 -9.74 0.39
C ILE A 187 16.12 -8.94 -0.73
N ILE A 188 15.56 -7.77 -0.45
CA ILE A 188 14.91 -6.95 -1.49
C ILE A 188 15.92 -6.51 -2.57
N ASP A 189 17.12 -6.07 -2.18
CA ASP A 189 18.17 -5.68 -3.13
C ASP A 189 18.53 -6.84 -4.09
N SER A 190 18.55 -8.06 -3.55
CA SER A 190 18.83 -9.28 -4.30
C SER A 190 17.75 -9.66 -5.32
N LEU A 191 16.53 -9.13 -5.19
CA LEU A 191 15.42 -9.36 -6.14
C LEU A 191 15.59 -8.60 -7.47
N ARG A 192 16.64 -7.77 -7.58
CA ARG A 192 17.06 -7.10 -8.82
C ARG A 192 15.97 -6.22 -9.45
N TYR A 193 15.24 -5.44 -8.64
CA TYR A 193 14.41 -4.35 -9.16
C TYR A 193 15.23 -3.45 -10.10
N LEU A 194 14.60 -2.97 -11.19
CA LEU A 194 15.18 -2.01 -12.13
C LEU A 194 15.63 -0.72 -11.40
N GLU A 195 14.83 -0.28 -10.44
CA GLU A 195 15.22 0.74 -9.45
C GLU A 195 14.79 0.26 -8.07
N PHE A 196 15.69 0.29 -7.10
CA PHE A 196 15.35 0.12 -5.68
C PHE A 196 15.85 1.33 -4.92
N LYS A 197 14.92 2.12 -4.38
CA LYS A 197 15.22 3.23 -3.49
C LYS A 197 14.57 3.00 -2.14
N ALA A 198 15.33 3.11 -1.06
CA ALA A 198 14.77 3.01 0.29
C ALA A 198 15.24 4.13 1.24
N LEU A 199 14.38 4.50 2.18
CA LEU A 199 14.72 5.30 3.35
C LEU A 199 14.21 4.55 4.58
N ILE A 200 15.12 4.22 5.50
CA ILE A 200 14.85 3.36 6.65
C ILE A 200 15.17 4.15 7.93
N GLY A 201 14.21 4.18 8.86
CA GLY A 201 14.32 4.88 10.14
C GLY A 201 15.44 4.33 11.02
N SER A 202 15.50 3.01 11.18
CA SER A 202 16.58 2.32 11.91
C SER A 202 16.83 0.91 11.39
N SER A 203 18.03 0.39 11.64
CA SER A 203 18.45 -0.96 11.25
C SER A 203 19.50 -1.50 12.23
N ASP A 204 19.79 -2.80 12.15
CA ASP A 204 20.91 -3.46 12.81
C ASP A 204 22.25 -3.20 12.10
N GLN A 205 22.21 -2.52 10.95
CA GLN A 205 23.37 -1.91 10.30
C GLN A 205 23.51 -0.43 10.67
N PRO A 206 24.74 0.13 10.74
CA PRO A 206 24.95 1.54 11.07
C PRO A 206 24.19 2.49 10.13
N ALA A 207 23.92 3.70 10.64
CA ALA A 207 23.39 4.78 9.83
C ALA A 207 24.34 5.15 8.68
N GLY A 208 23.79 5.38 7.49
CA GLY A 208 24.59 5.62 6.30
C GLY A 208 23.80 5.54 4.99
N VAL A 209 24.52 5.76 3.89
CA VAL A 209 24.00 5.63 2.52
C VAL A 209 24.61 4.38 1.90
N TYR A 210 23.76 3.53 1.32
CA TYR A 210 24.13 2.22 0.84
C TYR A 210 23.57 1.95 -0.58
N PRO A 211 24.23 1.13 -1.41
CA PRO A 211 25.61 0.69 -1.23
C PRO A 211 26.57 1.89 -1.21
N GLU A 212 27.64 1.81 -0.40
CA GLU A 212 28.60 2.91 -0.18
C GLU A 212 29.31 3.31 -1.48
N ASP A 213 29.54 2.31 -2.34
CA ASP A 213 29.91 2.50 -3.72
C ASP A 213 28.67 2.33 -4.59
N ALA A 214 28.31 3.38 -5.33
CA ALA A 214 27.38 3.24 -6.43
C ALA A 214 28.03 2.26 -7.43
N ASP A 215 27.62 1.00 -7.38
CA ASP A 215 27.92 0.01 -8.41
C ASP A 215 27.18 0.46 -9.69
N GLU A 216 27.61 1.57 -10.28
CA GLU A 216 27.29 2.03 -11.64
C GLU A 216 27.98 1.12 -12.67
N LYS A 217 28.15 -0.17 -12.37
CA LYS A 217 28.49 -1.16 -13.38
C LYS A 217 27.28 -1.36 -14.25
N SER A 218 27.15 -0.46 -15.22
CA SER A 218 26.28 -0.55 -16.38
C SER A 218 26.61 -1.84 -17.14
N SER A 219 25.93 -2.93 -16.81
CA SER A 219 25.92 -4.10 -17.68
C SER A 219 24.94 -3.80 -18.82
N LEU A 220 25.40 -3.12 -19.87
CA LEU A 220 24.94 -3.07 -21.29
C LEU A 220 23.45 -3.31 -21.68
N LYS A 221 22.48 -3.25 -20.76
CA LYS A 221 21.04 -3.50 -20.97
C LYS A 221 20.08 -2.67 -20.09
N GLY A 222 20.58 -1.74 -19.28
CA GLY A 222 19.73 -0.84 -18.49
C GLY A 222 20.44 -0.37 -17.23
N ILE A 223 20.24 0.89 -16.86
CA ILE A 223 20.82 1.47 -15.63
C ILE A 223 20.00 0.95 -14.45
N VAL A 224 20.56 0.04 -13.66
CA VAL A 224 19.94 -0.40 -12.40
C VAL A 224 20.33 0.58 -11.30
N LYS A 225 19.36 1.33 -10.76
CA LYS A 225 19.61 2.33 -9.71
C LYS A 225 19.25 1.75 -8.35
N ARG A 226 20.24 1.46 -7.51
CA ARG A 226 20.03 0.94 -6.16
C ARG A 226 20.61 1.91 -5.15
N ARG A 227 19.77 2.36 -4.21
CA ARG A 227 20.19 3.24 -3.12
C ARG A 227 19.24 3.14 -1.95
N TRP A 228 19.73 2.80 -0.78
CA TRP A 228 18.99 2.88 0.46
C TRP A 228 19.76 3.66 1.52
N VAL A 229 19.03 4.27 2.44
CA VAL A 229 19.60 5.10 3.50
C VAL A 229 19.06 4.60 4.83
N VAL A 230 19.94 4.40 5.80
CA VAL A 230 19.57 4.18 7.21
C VAL A 230 19.84 5.47 7.96
N LEU A 231 18.81 5.99 8.63
CA LEU A 231 18.93 7.21 9.42
C LEU A 231 19.67 6.93 10.73
N ALA A 232 20.42 7.93 11.19
CA ALA A 232 20.86 7.94 12.58
C ALA A 232 19.64 8.28 13.41
N THR A 233 19.13 7.32 14.18
CA THR A 233 18.09 7.62 15.17
C THR A 233 18.60 8.73 16.09
N ALA A 234 17.80 9.79 16.23
CA ALA A 234 18.05 10.86 17.18
C ALA A 234 17.63 10.44 18.59
#